data_AF-A0A2D7W677-F1
#
_entry.id   AF-A0A2D7W677-F1
#
_cell.length_a   1.000
_cell.length_b   1.000
_cell.length_c   1.000
_cell.angle_alpha   90.00
_cell.angle_beta   90.00
_cell.angle_gamma   90.00
#
_symmetry.space_group_name_H-M   'P 1'
#
loop_
_entity.id
_entity.type
_entity.pdbx_description
1 polymer ?
#
loop_
_entity_poly.entity_id
_entity_poly.type
_entity_poly.pdbx_seq_one_letter_code
_entity_poly.pdbx_strand_id
1 'polypeptide(L)' 'MEQDDGDDLFVHKSQVSGRGLREGDIVEFEIGDSDKGPNAINVSKMDEEE' A
#
# COMPACT_ATOMS: atom_id res chain seq x y z
N MET A 1 -17.18 5.83 11.50
CA MET A 1 -16.71 6.66 10.39
C MET A 1 -15.40 6.03 9.97
N GLU A 2 -15.43 5.18 8.95
CA GLU A 2 -14.22 4.80 8.23
C GLU A 2 -13.65 6.12 7.68
N GLN A 3 -12.37 6.40 7.90
CA GLN A 3 -11.74 7.56 7.27
C GLN A 3 -11.62 7.23 5.78
N ASP A 4 -12.69 7.52 5.03
CA ASP A 4 -12.89 7.35 3.59
C ASP A 4 -12.14 8.44 2.77
N ASP A 5 -10.95 8.84 3.24
CA ASP A 5 -10.12 9.89 2.63
C ASP A 5 -8.87 9.31 1.94
N GLY A 6 -8.86 7.99 1.69
CA GLY A 6 -7.88 7.33 0.85
C GLY A 6 -8.52 6.94 -0.47
N ASP A 7 -8.24 7.69 -1.54
CA ASP A 7 -8.51 7.22 -2.91
C ASP A 7 -8.03 5.76 -3.06
N ASP A 8 -8.89 4.89 -3.60
CA ASP A 8 -8.56 3.49 -3.85
C ASP A 8 -7.33 3.41 -4.78
N LEU A 9 -6.16 3.15 -4.19
CA LEU A 9 -4.90 3.12 -4.91
C LEU A 9 -4.56 1.68 -5.30
N PHE A 10 -4.31 1.45 -6.58
CA PHE A 10 -3.96 0.12 -7.08
C PHE A 10 -2.55 -0.28 -6.62
N VAL A 11 -2.45 -1.43 -5.95
CA VAL A 11 -1.18 -2.11 -5.64
C VAL A 11 -0.96 -3.26 -6.62
N HIS A 12 0.20 -3.27 -7.28
CA HIS A 12 0.63 -4.46 -8.01
C HIS A 12 1.40 -5.39 -7.07
N LYS A 13 1.13 -6.70 -7.10
CA LYS A 13 1.83 -7.69 -6.25
C LYS A 13 3.36 -7.63 -6.34
N SER A 14 3.90 -7.11 -7.44
CA SER A 14 5.34 -6.92 -7.66
C SER A 14 5.94 -5.79 -6.83
N GLN A 15 5.11 -4.85 -6.36
CA GLN A 15 5.50 -3.70 -5.55
C GLN A 15 5.47 -4.00 -4.05
N VAL A 16 4.95 -5.16 -3.65
CA VAL A 16 4.88 -5.60 -2.25
C VAL A 16 6.14 -6.36 -1.90
N SER A 17 6.95 -5.81 -1.01
CA SER A 17 8.15 -6.46 -0.50
C SER A 17 7.85 -7.21 0.80
N GLY A 18 8.37 -8.44 0.93
CA GLY A 18 8.31 -9.21 2.18
C GLY A 18 7.29 -10.37 2.20
N ARG A 19 7.03 -10.88 3.41
CA ARG A 19 6.07 -11.97 3.64
C ARG A 19 4.66 -11.38 3.69
N GLY A 20 3.99 -11.35 2.54
CA GLY A 20 2.53 -11.22 2.35
C GLY A 20 1.78 -10.32 3.35
N LEU A 21 1.31 -9.17 2.87
CA LEU A 21 0.39 -8.30 3.60
C LEU A 21 -0.91 -9.04 3.94
N ARG A 22 -1.42 -8.82 5.16
CA ARG A 22 -2.72 -9.32 5.58
C ARG A 22 -3.72 -8.18 5.67
N GLU A 23 -5.00 -8.52 5.59
CA GLU A 23 -6.07 -7.57 5.87
C GLU A 23 -5.90 -7.01 7.29
N GLY A 24 -5.90 -5.68 7.41
CA GLY A 24 -5.69 -4.98 8.67
C GLY A 24 -4.22 -4.69 9.03
N ASP A 25 -3.23 -5.15 8.23
CA ASP A 25 -1.85 -4.70 8.42
C ASP A 25 -1.70 -3.24 7.99
N ILE A 26 -1.03 -2.44 8.82
CA ILE A 26 -0.60 -1.09 8.43
C ILE A 26 0.63 -1.21 7.54
N VAL A 27 0.64 -0.45 6.45
CA VAL A 27 1.69 -0.49 5.44
C VAL A 27 2.12 0.93 5.09
N GLU A 28 3.39 1.10 4.78
CA GLU A 28 3.87 2.28 4.09
C GLU A 28 3.97 2.00 2.59
N PHE A 29 3.70 3.01 1.79
CA PHE A 29 3.88 2.98 0.34
C PHE A 29 4.13 4.38 -0.18
N GLU A 30 4.65 4.45 -1.40
CA GLU A 30 4.82 5.68 -2.15
C GLU A 30 3.84 5.70 -3.33
N ILE A 31 3.35 6.88 -3.72
CA ILE A 31 2.48 7.04 -4.89
C ILE A 31 3.38 7.24 -6.11
N GLY A 32 3.32 6.28 -7.03
CA GLY A 32 3.92 6.38 -8.36
C GLY A 32 2.86 6.63 -9.43
N ASP A 33 3.30 7.10 -10.60
CA ASP A 33 2.46 7.22 -11.79
C ASP A 33 2.71 6.04 -12.75
N SER A 34 1.65 5.41 -13.24
CA SER A 34 1.71 4.34 -14.24
C SER A 34 0.79 4.62 -15.44
N ASP A 35 0.92 3.83 -16.52
CA ASP A 35 0.01 3.92 -17.69
C ASP A 35 -1.48 3.75 -17.34
N LYS A 36 -1.80 3.21 -16.15
CA LYS A 36 -3.16 2.99 -15.66
C LYS A 36 -3.61 4.02 -14.63
N GLY A 37 -2.78 5.03 -14.33
CA GLY A 37 -3.01 6.02 -13.28
C GLY A 37 -2.09 5.83 -12.08
N PRO A 38 -2.37 6.56 -10.97
CA PRO A 38 -1.56 6.51 -9.77
C PRO A 38 -1.63 5.11 -9.13
N ASN A 39 -0.48 4.61 -8.69
CA ASN A 39 -0.36 3.29 -8.09
C ASN A 39 0.57 3.32 -6.88
N ALA A 40 0.34 2.42 -5.94
CA ALA A 40 1.25 2.25 -4.81
C ALA A 40 2.50 1.47 -5.26
N ILE A 41 3.66 2.04 -4.97
CA ILE A 41 4.98 1.46 -5.18
C ILE A 41 5.72 1.33 -3.84
N ASN A 42 6.75 0.48 -3.82
CA ASN A 42 7.60 0.29 -2.64
C ASN A 42 6.82 -0.07 -1.36
N VAL A 43 5.79 -0.91 -1.50
CA VAL A 43 4.86 -1.22 -0.41
C VAL A 43 5.54 -2.15 0.59
N SER A 44 5.62 -1.71 1.85
CA SER A 44 6.23 -2.43 2.95
C SER A 44 5.31 -2.42 4.17
N LYS A 45 5.31 -3.52 4.92
CA LYS A 45 4.57 -3.57 6.18
C LYS A 45 5.20 -2.58 7.16
N MET A 46 4.39 -1.69 7.71
CA MET A 46 4.80 -0.84 8.81
C MET A 46 4.67 -1.70 10.06
N ASP A 47 5.78 -2.27 10.50
CA ASP A 47 5.84 -2.90 11.82
C ASP A 47 5.74 -1.76 12.84
N GLU A 48 4.55 -1.57 13.43
CA GLU A 48 4.43 -0.81 14.67
C GLU A 48 5.20 -1.58 15.75
N GLU A 49 6.48 -1.27 15.91
CA GLU A 49 7.22 -1.66 17.11
C GLU A 49 6.64 -0.85 18.29
N GLU A 50 5.92 -1.53 19.18
CA GLU A 50 5.46 -1.00 20.48
C GLU A 50 6.58 -0.88 21.52
#